data_AF-B9XPW7-F1
#
_entry.id   AF-B9XPW7-F1
#
_cell.length_a   1.000
_cell.length_b   1.000
_cell.length_c   1.000
_cell.angle_alpha   90.00
_cell.angle_beta   90.00
_cell.angle_gamma   90.00
#
_symmetry.space_group_name_H-M   'P 1'
#
loop_
_entity.id
_entity.type
_entity.pdbx_description
1 polymer ?
#
loop_
_entity_poly.entity_id
_entity_poly.type
_entity_poly.pdbx_seq_one_letter_code
_entity_poly.pdbx_strand_id
1 'polypeptide(L)'
;MNDPVFQQLLEISWQRALTESEQTRLRAYLEAHPEAGKAWLLESGLTRALEELPNVPISSNFTARVLQAVELEKATAARAREKNRRFGWPIFKWAPQTAAAAFVLGIGVFTYQQHQTHTRETMAQNVAAVSEFVSASNPELMENFDAIRRLSDPQPKADVELIALLK
;
A
#
# COMPACT_ATOMS: atom_id res chain seq x y z
N MET A 1 -26.09 -36.91 1.64
CA MET A 1 -26.44 -35.62 0.99
C MET A 1 -26.10 -35.54 -0.50
N ASN A 2 -25.43 -36.53 -1.10
CA ASN A 2 -25.13 -36.50 -2.55
C ASN A 2 -25.51 -37.84 -3.20
N ASP A 3 -26.81 -38.14 -3.21
CA ASP A 3 -27.32 -39.31 -3.91
C ASP A 3 -27.53 -38.96 -5.39
N PRO A 4 -26.86 -39.66 -6.32
CA PRO A 4 -26.95 -39.35 -7.74
C PRO A 4 -28.36 -39.54 -8.30
N VAL A 5 -29.16 -40.46 -7.75
CA VAL A 5 -30.53 -40.74 -8.23
C VAL A 5 -31.45 -39.58 -7.89
N PHE A 6 -31.32 -39.03 -6.68
CA PHE A 6 -32.11 -37.87 -6.25
C PHE A 6 -31.74 -36.60 -7.04
N GLN A 7 -30.45 -36.35 -7.24
CA GLN A 7 -29.97 -35.21 -8.03
C GLN A 7 -30.48 -35.28 -9.48
N GLN A 8 -30.45 -36.46 -10.10
CA GLN A 8 -30.98 -36.63 -11.44
C GLN A 8 -32.48 -36.32 -11.53
N LEU A 9 -33.27 -36.75 -10.53
CA LEU A 9 -34.71 -36.46 -10.48
C LEU A 9 -34.98 -34.97 -10.29
N LEU A 10 -34.16 -34.27 -9.50
CA LEU A 10 -34.22 -32.81 -9.36
C LEU A 10 -33.91 -32.09 -10.67
N GLU A 11 -32.81 -32.45 -11.34
CA GLU A 11 -32.42 -31.84 -12.61
C GLU A 11 -33.51 -32.01 -13.68
N ILE A 12 -34.13 -33.20 -13.76
CA ILE A 12 -35.25 -33.44 -14.66
C ILE A 12 -36.43 -32.53 -14.29
N SER A 13 -36.73 -32.39 -13.00
CA SER A 13 -37.84 -31.56 -12.52
C SER A 13 -37.69 -30.07 -12.85
N TRP A 14 -36.46 -29.57 -13.00
CA TRP A 14 -36.20 -28.19 -13.43
C TRP A 14 -36.42 -27.96 -14.92
N GLN A 15 -36.27 -29.00 -15.74
CA GLN A 15 -36.44 -28.90 -17.20
C GLN A 15 -37.87 -29.18 -17.64
N ARG A 16 -38.55 -30.11 -16.96
CA ARG A 16 -39.92 -30.53 -17.29
C ARG A 16 -40.61 -31.17 -16.08
N ALA A 17 -41.93 -31.27 -16.17
CA ALA A 17 -42.69 -32.09 -15.24
C ALA A 17 -42.22 -33.57 -15.26
N LEU A 18 -42.08 -34.15 -14.06
CA LEU A 18 -41.75 -35.57 -13.87
C LEU A 18 -42.88 -36.47 -14.36
N THR A 19 -42.55 -37.53 -15.08
CA THR A 19 -43.50 -38.57 -15.51
C THR A 19 -43.95 -39.41 -14.31
N GLU A 20 -45.06 -40.15 -14.46
CA GLU A 20 -45.61 -40.99 -13.38
C GLU A 20 -44.61 -42.02 -12.83
N SER A 21 -43.77 -42.59 -13.72
CA SER A 21 -42.73 -43.55 -13.32
C SER A 21 -41.63 -42.89 -12.49
N GLU A 22 -41.22 -41.67 -12.84
CA GLU A 22 -40.22 -40.88 -12.12
C GLU A 22 -40.77 -40.37 -10.77
N GLN A 23 -42.03 -39.95 -10.72
CA GLN A 23 -42.70 -39.57 -9.47
C GLN A 23 -42.83 -40.73 -8.50
N THR A 24 -43.02 -41.95 -9.02
CA THR A 24 -43.06 -43.16 -8.18
C THR A 24 -41.68 -43.46 -7.60
N ARG A 25 -40.62 -43.33 -8.41
CA ARG A 25 -39.24 -43.47 -7.93
C ARG A 25 -38.88 -42.41 -6.89
N LEU A 26 -39.29 -41.17 -7.10
CA LEU A 26 -39.09 -40.08 -6.14
C LEU A 26 -39.80 -40.37 -4.82
N ARG A 27 -41.07 -40.82 -4.86
CA ARG A 27 -41.80 -41.19 -3.63
C ARG A 27 -41.11 -42.31 -2.86
N ALA A 28 -40.72 -43.39 -3.55
CA ALA A 28 -39.96 -44.48 -2.95
C ALA A 28 -38.64 -43.99 -2.33
N TYR A 29 -37.96 -43.05 -3.00
CA TYR A 29 -36.74 -42.44 -2.49
C TYR A 29 -36.98 -41.60 -1.23
N LEU A 30 -38.02 -40.76 -1.22
CA LEU A 30 -38.36 -39.91 -0.07
C LEU A 30 -38.85 -40.72 1.15
N GLU A 31 -39.49 -41.87 0.92
CA GLU A 31 -39.85 -42.83 1.98
C GLU A 31 -38.60 -43.47 2.60
N ALA A 32 -37.60 -43.80 1.77
CA ALA A 32 -36.32 -44.36 2.23
C ALA A 32 -35.40 -43.31 2.88
N HIS A 33 -35.52 -42.04 2.46
CA HIS A 33 -34.65 -40.93 2.85
C HIS A 33 -35.48 -39.70 3.29
N PRO A 34 -36.08 -39.72 4.49
CA PRO A 34 -36.88 -38.60 4.99
C PRO A 34 -36.09 -37.28 5.10
N GLU A 35 -34.77 -37.35 5.24
CA GLU A 35 -33.87 -36.19 5.21
C GLU A 35 -33.92 -35.42 3.87
N ALA A 36 -34.19 -36.10 2.75
CA ALA A 36 -34.27 -35.49 1.43
C ALA A 36 -35.60 -34.76 1.19
N GLY A 37 -36.64 -35.04 2.00
CA GLY A 37 -37.96 -34.44 1.86
C GLY A 37 -37.97 -32.92 1.99
N LYS A 38 -37.16 -32.36 2.90
CA LYS A 38 -37.03 -30.90 3.06
C LYS A 38 -36.41 -30.24 1.83
N ALA A 39 -35.36 -30.85 1.27
CA ALA A 39 -34.71 -30.34 0.06
C ALA A 39 -35.68 -30.41 -1.14
N TRP A 40 -36.39 -31.53 -1.30
CA TRP A 40 -37.40 -31.69 -2.34
C TRP A 40 -38.52 -30.64 -2.25
N LEU A 41 -39.05 -30.40 -1.05
CA LEU A 41 -40.12 -29.41 -0.84
C LEU A 41 -39.66 -27.99 -1.19
N LEU A 42 -38.43 -27.64 -0.80
CA LEU A 42 -37.86 -26.33 -1.10
C LEU A 42 -37.71 -26.13 -2.60
N GLU A 43 -37.07 -27.08 -3.29
CA GLU A 43 -36.82 -27.00 -4.74
C GLU A 43 -38.13 -26.99 -5.54
N SER A 44 -39.04 -27.92 -5.27
CA SER A 44 -40.33 -27.97 -5.97
C SER A 44 -41.21 -26.74 -5.70
N GLY A 45 -41.14 -26.18 -4.50
CA GLY A 45 -41.80 -24.91 -4.16
C GLY A 45 -41.21 -23.73 -4.93
N LEU A 46 -39.88 -23.67 -5.05
CA LEU A 46 -39.19 -22.65 -5.83
C LEU A 46 -39.55 -22.73 -7.32
N THR A 47 -39.50 -23.93 -7.90
CA THR A 47 -39.87 -24.13 -9.32
C THR A 47 -41.30 -23.66 -9.58
N ARG A 48 -42.26 -24.03 -8.71
CA ARG A 48 -43.65 -23.55 -8.84
C ARG A 48 -43.77 -22.03 -8.75
N ALA A 49 -43.07 -21.42 -7.79
CA ALA A 49 -43.07 -19.96 -7.64
C ALA A 49 -42.49 -19.25 -8.89
N LEU A 50 -41.50 -19.86 -9.55
CA LEU A 50 -40.94 -19.36 -10.80
C LEU A 50 -41.89 -19.54 -11.99
N GLU A 51 -42.64 -20.64 -12.05
CA GLU A 51 -43.68 -20.88 -13.06
C GLU A 51 -44.85 -19.88 -12.96
N GLU A 52 -45.16 -19.41 -11.74
CA GLU A 52 -46.19 -18.40 -11.50
C GLU A 52 -45.77 -16.98 -11.91
N LEU A 53 -44.49 -16.75 -12.23
CA LEU A 53 -44.03 -15.43 -12.64
C LEU A 53 -44.64 -15.02 -13.99
N PRO A 54 -45.05 -13.75 -14.15
CA PRO A 54 -45.58 -13.28 -15.42
C PRO A 54 -44.50 -13.37 -16.50
N ASN A 55 -44.87 -13.87 -17.67
CA ASN A 55 -44.00 -13.86 -18.84
C ASN A 55 -43.86 -12.41 -19.35
N VAL A 56 -42.76 -11.75 -18.99
CA VAL A 56 -42.50 -10.37 -19.39
C VAL A 56 -41.95 -10.35 -20.81
N PRO A 57 -42.53 -9.58 -21.74
CA PRO A 57 -41.98 -9.45 -23.08
C PRO A 57 -40.59 -8.83 -23.01
N ILE A 58 -39.63 -9.47 -23.68
CA ILE A 58 -38.26 -8.97 -23.79
C ILE A 58 -38.27 -7.71 -24.65
N SER A 59 -37.51 -6.68 -24.27
CA SER A 59 -37.42 -5.46 -25.07
C SER A 59 -36.80 -5.74 -26.44
N SER A 60 -37.30 -5.11 -27.50
CA SER A 60 -36.82 -5.31 -28.88
C SER A 60 -35.34 -4.93 -29.08
N ASN A 61 -34.78 -4.13 -28.17
CA ASN A 61 -33.38 -3.69 -28.18
C ASN A 61 -32.50 -4.40 -27.14
N PHE A 62 -32.99 -5.47 -26.49
CA PHE A 62 -32.28 -6.15 -25.42
C PHE A 62 -30.85 -6.54 -25.83
N THR A 63 -30.69 -7.24 -26.95
CA THR A 63 -29.39 -7.70 -27.46
C THR A 63 -28.44 -6.54 -27.71
N ALA A 64 -28.94 -5.43 -28.29
CA ALA A 64 -28.13 -4.25 -28.55
C ALA A 64 -27.61 -3.62 -27.24
N ARG A 65 -28.47 -3.53 -26.21
CA ARG A 65 -28.08 -3.01 -24.89
C ARG A 65 -27.09 -3.91 -24.17
N VAL A 66 -27.25 -5.23 -24.28
CA VAL A 66 -26.32 -6.21 -23.69
C VAL A 66 -24.94 -6.10 -24.35
N LEU A 67 -24.87 -6.09 -25.69
CA LEU A 67 -23.61 -5.93 -26.41
C LEU A 67 -22.91 -4.60 -26.08
N GLN A 68 -23.69 -3.52 -25.99
CA GLN A 68 -23.16 -2.21 -25.60
C GLN A 68 -22.61 -2.23 -24.17
N ALA A 69 -23.29 -2.88 -23.23
CA ALA A 69 -22.84 -3.00 -21.84
C ALA A 69 -21.53 -3.80 -21.74
N VAL A 70 -21.43 -4.91 -22.46
CA VAL A 70 -20.22 -5.73 -22.53
C VAL A 70 -19.05 -4.95 -23.13
N GLU A 71 -19.28 -4.19 -24.20
CA GLU A 71 -18.23 -3.39 -24.82
C GLU A 71 -17.77 -2.24 -23.90
N LEU A 72 -18.71 -1.61 -23.19
CA LEU A 72 -18.39 -0.58 -22.21
C LEU A 72 -17.53 -1.16 -21.07
N GLU A 73 -17.86 -2.34 -20.56
CA GLU A 73 -17.08 -3.03 -19.51
C GLU A 73 -15.66 -3.36 -19.97
N LYS A 74 -15.51 -3.86 -21.21
CA LYS A 74 -14.17 -4.11 -21.78
C LYS A 74 -13.36 -2.82 -21.90
N ALA A 75 -13.98 -1.74 -22.39
CA ALA A 75 -13.32 -0.45 -22.53
C ALA A 75 -12.91 0.15 -21.17
N THR A 76 -13.74 0.02 -20.13
CA THR A 76 -13.41 0.50 -18.78
C THR A 76 -12.30 -0.34 -18.15
N ALA A 77 -12.33 -1.66 -18.30
CA ALA A 77 -11.26 -2.55 -17.83
C ALA A 77 -9.91 -2.25 -18.48
N ALA A 78 -9.90 -1.99 -19.80
CA ALA A 78 -8.69 -1.61 -20.54
C ALA A 78 -8.11 -0.27 -20.01
N ARG A 79 -8.95 0.74 -19.82
CA ARG A 79 -8.53 2.05 -19.27
C ARG A 79 -8.01 1.94 -17.84
N ALA A 80 -8.65 1.13 -16.99
CA ALA A 80 -8.20 0.91 -15.62
C ALA A 80 -6.81 0.25 -15.58
N ARG A 81 -6.57 -0.77 -16.43
CA ARG A 81 -5.26 -1.42 -16.56
C ARG A 81 -4.19 -0.45 -17.05
N GLU A 82 -4.51 0.41 -17.99
CA GLU A 82 -3.59 1.42 -18.51
C GLU A 82 -3.24 2.49 -17.45
N LYS A 83 -4.24 2.99 -16.71
CA LYS A 83 -4.04 3.95 -15.62
C LYS A 83 -3.16 3.35 -14.51
N ASN A 84 -3.40 2.10 -14.13
CA ASN A 84 -2.59 1.40 -13.13
C ASN A 84 -1.14 1.18 -13.62
N ARG A 85 -0.94 0.89 -14.92
CA ARG A 85 0.41 0.77 -15.50
C ARG A 85 1.17 2.09 -15.50
N ARG A 86 0.49 3.23 -15.77
CA ARG A 86 1.12 4.56 -15.78
C ARG A 86 1.54 5.05 -14.38
N PHE A 87 0.80 4.67 -13.33
CA PHE A 87 1.09 5.14 -11.96
C PHE A 87 1.82 4.11 -11.06
N GLY A 88 1.82 2.82 -11.41
CA GLY A 88 2.17 1.76 -10.46
C GLY A 88 3.61 1.27 -10.40
N TRP A 89 4.52 1.60 -11.35
CA TRP A 89 5.76 0.80 -11.47
C TRP A 89 7.06 1.41 -10.92
N PRO A 90 7.47 2.67 -11.17
CA PRO A 90 8.78 3.12 -10.66
C PRO A 90 8.73 3.90 -9.33
N ILE A 91 7.66 4.65 -9.04
CA ILE A 91 7.66 5.55 -7.85
C ILE A 91 7.55 4.75 -6.54
N PHE A 92 6.73 3.70 -6.50
CA PHE A 92 6.55 2.88 -5.30
C PHE A 92 7.71 1.91 -5.00
N LYS A 93 8.58 1.62 -5.97
CA LYS A 93 9.72 0.70 -5.77
C LYS A 93 10.91 1.37 -5.06
N TRP A 94 11.09 2.69 -5.22
CA TRP A 94 12.23 3.44 -4.68
C TRP A 94 11.86 4.33 -3.49
N ALA A 95 10.56 4.50 -3.21
CA ALA A 95 10.05 5.23 -2.06
C ALA A 95 10.60 4.73 -0.69
N PRO A 96 10.67 3.41 -0.39
CA PRO A 96 11.16 2.98 0.92
C PRO A 96 12.67 3.19 1.10
N GLN A 97 13.45 3.03 0.03
CA GLN A 97 14.91 3.21 0.09
C GLN A 97 15.31 4.67 0.27
N THR A 98 14.62 5.58 -0.41
CA THR A 98 14.85 7.03 -0.29
C THR A 98 14.39 7.57 1.06
N ALA A 99 13.26 7.10 1.59
CA ALA A 99 12.79 7.47 2.93
C ALA A 99 13.76 7.03 4.03
N ALA A 100 14.28 5.80 3.96
CA ALA A 100 15.26 5.31 4.92
C ALA A 100 16.58 6.10 4.85
N ALA A 101 17.08 6.39 3.64
CA ALA A 101 18.29 7.19 3.46
C ALA A 101 18.13 8.62 4.01
N ALA A 102 16.99 9.26 3.73
CA ALA A 102 16.68 10.59 4.27
C ALA A 102 16.59 10.58 5.81
N PHE A 103 16.03 9.53 6.40
CA PHE A 103 15.93 9.39 7.85
C PHE A 103 17.31 9.22 8.51
N VAL A 104 18.18 8.37 7.93
CA VAL A 104 19.55 8.17 8.42
C VAL A 104 20.36 9.47 8.31
N LEU A 105 20.26 10.18 7.19
CA LEU A 105 20.90 11.49 7.01
C LEU A 105 20.37 12.52 8.01
N GLY A 106 19.05 12.55 8.25
CA GLY A 106 18.43 13.43 9.25
C GLY A 106 18.96 13.17 10.66
N ILE A 107 19.05 11.90 11.06
CA ILE A 107 19.62 11.52 12.36
C ILE A 107 21.09 11.94 12.46
N GLY A 108 21.89 11.67 11.42
CA GLY A 108 23.32 12.03 11.42
C GLY A 108 23.57 13.53 11.51
N VAL A 109 22.78 14.35 10.81
CA VAL A 109 22.87 15.81 10.91
C VAL A 109 22.44 16.30 12.29
N PHE A 110 21.37 15.72 12.84
CA PHE A 110 20.85 16.10 14.17
C PHE A 110 21.85 15.78 15.28
N THR A 111 22.48 14.60 15.26
CA THR A 111 23.50 14.22 16.25
C THR A 111 24.76 15.07 16.13
N TYR A 112 25.17 15.42 14.91
CA TYR A 112 26.32 16.31 14.69
C TYR A 112 26.08 17.72 15.25
N GLN A 113 24.91 18.30 14.99
CA GLN A 113 24.55 19.61 15.56
C GLN A 113 24.51 19.60 17.09
N GLN A 114 23.93 18.55 17.67
CA GLN A 114 23.86 18.39 19.12
C GLN A 114 25.27 18.30 19.74
N HIS A 115 26.18 17.55 19.13
CA HIS A 115 27.56 17.48 19.62
C HIS A 115 28.25 18.84 19.55
N GLN A 116 28.08 19.58 18.45
CA GLN A 116 28.65 20.92 18.28
C GLN A 116 28.16 21.92 19.35
N THR A 117 26.89 21.81 19.76
CA THR A 117 26.34 22.69 20.82
C THR A 117 26.91 22.37 22.20
N HIS A 118 27.08 21.09 22.55
CA HIS A 118 27.64 20.68 23.84
C HIS A 118 29.15 21.00 23.98
N THR A 119 29.92 20.93 22.89
CA THR A 119 31.34 21.30 22.90
C THR A 119 31.55 22.81 23.09
N ARG A 120 30.59 23.64 22.66
CA ARG A 120 30.67 25.10 22.83
C ARG A 120 30.47 25.52 24.28
N GLU A 121 29.64 24.81 25.05
CA GLU A 121 29.43 25.09 26.47
C GLU A 121 30.67 24.77 27.31
N THR A 122 31.36 23.66 27.00
CA THR A 122 32.62 23.29 27.67
C THR A 122 33.79 24.20 27.28
N MET A 123 33.86 24.67 26.04
CA MET A 123 34.85 25.68 25.65
C MET A 123 34.61 27.03 26.30
N ALA A 124 33.36 27.47 26.49
CA ALA A 124 33.07 28.74 27.15
C ALA A 124 33.49 28.76 28.63
N GLN A 125 33.27 27.65 29.35
CA GLN A 125 33.70 27.52 30.75
C GLN A 125 35.22 27.44 30.88
N ASN A 126 35.89 26.74 29.96
CA ASN A 126 37.36 26.64 29.96
C ASN A 126 38.03 27.96 29.55
N VAL A 127 37.45 28.72 28.61
CA VAL A 127 37.96 30.05 28.23
C VAL A 127 37.71 31.07 29.34
N ALA A 128 36.58 31.01 30.05
CA ALA A 128 36.34 31.86 31.22
C ALA A 128 37.34 31.58 32.36
N ALA A 129 37.59 30.30 32.67
CA ALA A 129 38.56 29.91 33.70
C ALA A 129 40.00 30.30 33.34
N VAL A 130 40.39 30.16 32.07
CA VAL A 130 41.73 30.59 31.59
C VAL A 130 41.82 32.11 31.53
N SER A 131 40.76 32.83 31.14
CA SER A 131 40.73 34.30 31.10
C SER A 131 40.78 34.93 32.49
N GLU A 132 40.12 34.32 33.48
CA GLU A 132 40.20 34.76 34.88
C GLU A 132 41.60 34.50 35.47
N PHE A 133 42.18 33.34 35.17
CA PHE A 133 43.55 33.01 35.60
C PHE A 133 44.62 33.90 34.95
N VAL A 134 44.48 34.23 33.65
CA VAL A 134 45.40 35.11 32.92
C VAL A 134 45.20 36.58 33.32
N SER A 135 43.97 37.04 33.54
CA SER A 135 43.67 38.41 34.00
C SER A 135 44.18 38.66 35.43
N ALA A 136 44.19 37.64 36.28
CA ALA A 136 44.71 37.74 37.64
C ALA A 136 46.25 37.69 37.69
N SER A 137 46.92 37.14 36.68
CA SER A 137 48.34 36.75 36.80
C SER A 137 49.34 37.60 36.00
N ASN A 138 48.96 38.33 34.93
CA ASN A 138 49.98 39.12 34.21
C ASN A 138 49.43 40.18 33.23
N PRO A 139 49.58 41.49 33.51
CA PRO A 139 49.20 42.56 32.57
C PRO A 139 50.13 42.68 31.35
N GLU A 140 51.39 42.21 31.43
CA GLU A 140 52.33 42.22 30.29
C GLU A 140 51.98 41.21 29.19
N LEU A 141 51.26 40.13 29.51
CA LEU A 141 50.85 39.14 28.51
C LEU A 141 49.82 39.73 27.53
N MET A 142 48.97 40.66 27.98
CA MET A 142 47.94 41.29 27.16
C MET A 142 48.55 42.10 26.00
N GLU A 143 49.72 42.74 26.22
CA GLU A 143 50.44 43.49 25.20
C GLU A 143 51.05 42.57 24.12
N ASN A 144 51.58 41.42 24.54
CA ASN A 144 52.15 40.43 23.62
C ASN A 144 51.08 39.78 22.74
N PHE A 145 49.85 39.59 23.24
CA PHE A 145 48.74 39.10 22.41
C PHE A 145 48.35 40.09 21.32
N ASP A 146 48.34 41.40 21.61
CA ASP A 146 48.09 42.43 20.59
C ASP A 146 49.24 42.52 19.57
N ALA A 147 50.49 42.31 20.01
CA ALA A 147 51.64 42.23 19.11
C ALA A 147 51.58 41.00 18.19
N ILE A 148 51.23 39.83 18.74
CA ILE A 148 51.04 38.59 17.96
C ILE A 148 49.84 38.74 17.03
N ARG A 149 48.74 39.37 17.45
CA ARG A 149 47.55 39.59 16.60
C ARG A 149 47.81 40.55 15.45
N ARG A 150 48.72 41.51 15.63
CA ARG A 150 49.24 42.39 14.56
C ARG A 150 50.22 41.68 13.62
N LEU A 151 50.93 40.66 14.10
CA LEU A 151 51.85 39.84 13.29
C LEU A 151 51.16 38.64 12.61
N SER A 152 50.07 38.12 13.18
CA SER A 152 49.31 36.96 12.69
C SER A 152 48.21 37.34 11.68
N ASP A 153 48.36 38.45 10.97
CA ASP A 153 47.69 38.58 9.68
C ASP A 153 48.58 37.97 8.58
N PRO A 154 48.41 36.66 8.33
CA PRO A 154 48.34 36.22 6.97
C PRO A 154 46.98 35.57 6.77
N GLN A 155 46.12 36.17 5.95
CA GLN A 155 45.14 35.39 5.20
C GLN A 155 45.86 34.17 4.58
N PRO A 156 45.54 32.92 4.95
CA PRO A 156 45.97 31.80 4.14
C PRO A 156 45.05 31.83 2.91
N LYS A 157 45.54 32.46 1.83
CA LYS A 157 44.95 32.31 0.51
C LYS A 157 45.04 30.83 0.17
N ALA A 158 43.91 30.12 0.18
CA ALA A 158 43.87 28.72 -0.18
C ALA A 158 44.51 28.54 -1.57
N ASP A 159 45.61 27.80 -1.63
CA ASP A 159 46.36 27.58 -2.87
C ASP A 159 45.58 26.62 -3.76
N VAL A 160 44.71 27.21 -4.58
CA VAL A 160 43.81 26.52 -5.51
C VAL A 160 44.57 25.64 -6.51
N GLU A 161 45.86 25.90 -6.73
CA GLU A 161 46.72 25.09 -7.59
C GLU A 161 47.00 23.69 -7.01
N LEU A 162 47.11 23.56 -5.69
CA LEU A 162 47.33 22.29 -5.01
C LEU A 162 46.09 21.37 -5.05
N ILE A 163 44.89 21.97 -5.11
CA ILE A 163 43.61 21.26 -5.25
C ILE A 163 43.40 20.79 -6.70
N ALA A 164 43.92 21.53 -7.68
CA ALA A 164 43.84 21.16 -9.09
C ALA A 164 44.72 19.95 -9.47
N LEU A 165 45.81 19.73 -8.72
CA LEU A 165 46.73 18.60 -8.90
C LEU A 165 46.23 17.27 -8.29
N LEU A 166 45.15 17.30 -7.50
CA LEU A 166 44.62 16.15 -6.78
C LEU A 166 43.40 15.51 -7.48
N LYS A 167 43.25 15.78 -8.78
CA LYS A 167 42.19 15.26 -9.67
C LYS A 167 42.80 14.41 -10.77
#